data_AF-A0A6J7TIA5-F1
#
_entry.id   AF-A0A6J7TIA5-F1
#
_cell.length_a   1.000
_cell.length_b   1.000
_cell.length_c   1.000
_cell.angle_alpha   90.00
_cell.angle_beta   90.00
_cell.angle_gamma   90.00
#
_symmetry.space_group_name_H-M   'P 1'
#
loop_
_entity.id
_entity.type
_entity.pdbx_description
1 polymer ?
#
loop_
_entity_poly.entity_id
_entity_poly.type
_entity_poly.pdbx_seq_one_letter_code
_entity_poly.pdbx_strand_id
1 'polypeptide(L)'
;MRWREIPSMVVARMDETTIKVMLASRFQEAIDEAAMRLGAIDADAYTSGWNRDPWVEASDSPEVLAARIAQELEEELDEEKLAALLDSLGEK
;
A
#
# COMPACT_ATOMS: atom_id res chain seq x y z
N MET A 1 -4.98 1.25 -1.66
CA MET A 1 -4.32 0.87 -2.91
C MET A 1 -3.00 0.25 -2.54
N ARG A 2 -2.71 -0.92 -3.10
CA ARG A 2 -1.55 -1.71 -2.71
C ARG A 2 -0.81 -2.22 -3.94
N TRP A 3 0.49 -2.39 -3.80
CA TRP A 3 1.29 -3.08 -4.78
C TRP A 3 1.53 -4.49 -4.27
N ARG A 4 0.92 -5.47 -4.93
CA ARG A 4 0.85 -6.87 -4.47
C ARG A 4 0.32 -6.97 -3.04
N GLU A 5 1.22 -7.13 -2.07
CA GLU A 5 0.93 -7.26 -0.64
C GLU A 5 1.29 -6.02 0.18
N ILE A 6 2.00 -5.05 -0.41
CA ILE A 6 2.48 -3.85 0.31
C ILE A 6 1.56 -2.67 0.01
N PRO A 7 0.89 -2.07 1.01
CA PRO A 7 0.07 -0.90 0.80
C PRO A 7 0.95 0.33 0.51
N SER A 8 0.49 1.21 -0.37
CA SER A 8 1.22 2.44 -0.73
C SER A 8 0.47 3.69 -0.29
N MET A 9 -0.86 3.67 -0.48
CA MET A 9 -1.70 4.80 -0.14
C MET A 9 -3.14 4.37 0.12
N VAL A 10 -3.80 5.09 1.01
CA VAL A 10 -5.23 4.95 1.29
C VAL A 10 -6.00 5.97 0.47
N VAL A 11 -7.04 5.51 -0.21
CA VAL A 11 -7.93 6.36 -0.99
C VAL A 11 -9.30 6.25 -0.37
N ALA A 12 -9.85 7.37 0.08
CA ALA A 12 -11.22 7.46 0.54
C ALA A 12 -12.00 8.38 -0.39
N ARG A 13 -13.24 8.04 -0.68
CA ARG A 13 -14.11 8.83 -1.54
C ARG A 13 -15.47 8.98 -0.89
N MET A 14 -16.01 10.19 -0.90
CA MET A 14 -17.36 10.52 -0.48
C MET A 14 -17.97 11.45 -1.53
N ASP A 15 -19.01 10.99 -2.24
CA ASP A 15 -19.64 11.68 -3.37
C ASP A 15 -18.62 12.16 -4.43
N GLU A 16 -18.36 13.47 -4.48
CA GLU A 16 -17.42 14.15 -5.37
C GLU A 16 -16.04 14.38 -4.72
N THR A 17 -15.92 14.18 -3.41
CA THR A 17 -14.69 14.36 -2.65
C THR A 17 -13.85 13.08 -2.68
N THR A 18 -12.61 13.18 -3.15
CA THR A 18 -11.64 12.08 -3.10
C THR A 18 -10.42 12.51 -2.29
N ILE A 19 -10.18 11.82 -1.18
CA ILE A 19 -9.01 12.00 -0.34
C ILE A 19 -8.02 10.88 -0.62
N LYS A 20 -6.75 11.24 -0.68
CA LYS A 20 -5.62 10.34 -0.89
C LYS A 20 -4.61 10.60 0.21
N VAL A 21 -4.40 9.63 1.08
CA VAL A 21 -3.39 9.69 2.13
C VAL A 21 -2.26 8.74 1.76
N MET A 22 -1.07 9.30 1.53
CA MET A 22 0.12 8.48 1.27
C MET A 22 0.66 7.96 2.60
N LEU A 23 1.11 6.71 2.60
CA LEU A 23 1.80 6.12 3.74
C LEU A 23 3.25 6.63 3.83
N ALA A 24 3.90 6.34 4.94
CA ALA A 24 5.32 6.61 5.15
C ALA A 24 6.23 6.06 4.02
N SER A 25 7.35 6.73 3.79
CA SER A 25 8.30 6.40 2.70
C SER A 25 8.80 4.94 2.74
N ARG A 26 8.89 4.33 3.93
CA ARG A 26 9.26 2.91 4.12
C ARG A 26 8.42 1.94 3.29
N PHE A 27 7.13 2.25 3.07
CA PHE A 27 6.26 1.43 2.24
C PHE A 27 6.66 1.51 0.77
N GLN A 28 7.02 2.70 0.29
CA GLN A 28 7.49 2.88 -1.09
C GLN A 28 8.85 2.21 -1.30
N GLU A 29 9.76 2.34 -0.33
CA GLU A 29 11.06 1.65 -0.35
C GLU A 29 10.88 0.13 -0.38
N ALA A 30 9.96 -0.41 0.41
CA ALA A 30 9.62 -1.83 0.39
C ALA A 30 9.03 -2.25 -0.96
N ILE A 31 8.15 -1.45 -1.58
CA ILE A 31 7.61 -1.75 -2.92
C ILE A 31 8.73 -1.81 -3.97
N ASP A 32 9.66 -0.85 -3.92
CA ASP A 32 10.80 -0.82 -4.84
C ASP A 32 11.72 -2.03 -4.64
N GLU A 33 12.02 -2.40 -3.38
CA GLU A 33 12.76 -3.63 -3.07
C GLU A 33 12.02 -4.89 -3.56
N ALA A 34 10.72 -4.97 -3.30
CA ALA A 34 9.89 -6.10 -3.71
C ALA A 34 9.90 -6.24 -5.24
N ALA A 35 9.75 -5.13 -5.96
CA ALA A 35 9.85 -5.09 -7.41
C ALA A 35 11.22 -5.56 -7.90
N MET A 36 12.30 -5.11 -7.27
CA MET A 36 13.65 -5.59 -7.58
C MET A 36 13.83 -7.09 -7.32
N ARG A 37 13.37 -7.61 -6.18
CA ARG A 37 13.47 -9.04 -5.81
C ARG A 37 12.69 -9.94 -6.76
N LEU A 38 11.49 -9.51 -7.16
CA LEU A 38 10.62 -10.23 -8.09
C LEU A 38 11.06 -10.10 -9.55
N GLY A 39 12.12 -9.32 -9.84
CA GLY A 39 12.53 -9.00 -11.21
C GLY A 39 11.49 -8.16 -11.96
N ALA A 40 10.55 -7.53 -11.26
CA ALA A 40 9.56 -6.61 -11.80
C ALA A 40 10.15 -5.19 -11.97
N ILE A 41 11.37 -5.14 -12.52
CA ILE A 41 12.13 -3.92 -12.81
C ILE A 41 11.66 -3.23 -14.10
N ASP A 42 10.96 -3.98 -14.97
CA ASP A 42 10.29 -3.40 -16.12
C ASP A 42 9.07 -2.60 -15.69
N ALA A 43 8.88 -1.42 -16.29
CA ALA A 43 7.75 -0.55 -15.99
C ALA A 43 6.40 -1.26 -16.11
N ASP A 44 6.26 -2.20 -17.05
CA ASP A 44 5.04 -2.98 -17.24
C ASP A 44 4.77 -3.95 -16.06
N ALA A 45 5.81 -4.64 -15.59
CA ALA A 45 5.73 -5.55 -14.46
C ALA A 45 5.46 -4.80 -13.14
N TYR A 46 6.09 -3.64 -12.96
CA TYR A 46 5.81 -2.75 -11.83
C TYR A 46 4.36 -2.26 -11.87
N THR A 47 3.87 -1.81 -13.03
CA THR A 47 2.50 -1.28 -13.15
C THR A 47 1.45 -2.38 -12.98
N SER A 48 1.72 -3.61 -13.43
CA SER A 48 0.86 -4.78 -13.23
C SER A 48 0.72 -5.22 -11.79
N GLY A 49 1.69 -4.91 -10.92
CA GLY A 49 1.62 -5.25 -9.49
C GLY A 49 0.58 -4.44 -8.71
N TRP A 50 0.14 -3.30 -9.25
CA TRP A 50 -0.83 -2.44 -8.59
C TRP A 50 -2.21 -3.08 -8.54
N ASN A 51 -2.71 -3.26 -7.33
CA ASN A 51 -4.03 -3.77 -7.05
C ASN A 51 -4.82 -2.75 -6.21
N ARG A 52 -6.10 -2.59 -6.56
CA ARG A 52 -7.02 -1.80 -5.75
C ARG A 52 -7.87 -2.74 -4.92
N ASP A 53 -7.75 -2.61 -3.61
CA ASP A 53 -8.64 -3.26 -2.66
C ASP A 53 -10.10 -2.88 -2.90
N PRO A 54 -11.05 -3.77 -2.56
CA PRO A 54 -12.46 -3.45 -2.63
C PRO A 54 -12.77 -2.22 -1.76
N TRP A 55 -13.74 -1.42 -2.21
CA TRP A 55 -14.23 -0.31 -1.40
C TRP A 55 -14.93 -0.84 -0.15
N VAL A 56 -14.61 -0.22 0.98
CA VAL A 56 -15.28 -0.47 2.24
C VAL A 56 -16.17 0.72 2.54
N GLU A 57 -17.46 0.46 2.77
CA GLU A 57 -18.40 1.49 3.18
C GLU A 57 -18.14 1.89 4.64
N ALA A 58 -18.06 3.20 4.88
CA ALA A 58 -17.86 3.77 6.21
C ALA A 58 -18.70 5.03 6.36
N SER A 59 -19.10 5.33 7.59
CA SER A 59 -19.94 6.51 7.91
C SER A 59 -19.13 7.75 8.27
N ASP A 60 -17.82 7.61 8.45
CA ASP A 60 -16.91 8.70 8.80
C ASP A 60 -16.52 9.55 7.58
N SER A 61 -16.08 10.79 7.82
CA SER A 61 -15.53 11.66 6.78
C SER A 61 -14.35 11.00 6.07
N PRO A 62 -14.21 11.14 4.73
CA PRO A 62 -13.16 10.48 3.96
C PRO A 62 -11.75 10.87 4.41
N GLU A 63 -11.57 12.09 4.92
CA GLU A 63 -10.30 12.57 5.48
C GLU A 63 -9.90 11.81 6.75
N VAL A 64 -10.81 11.77 7.73
CA VAL A 64 -10.59 11.09 9.02
C VAL A 64 -10.39 9.60 8.80
N LEU A 65 -11.23 8.99 7.96
CA LEU A 65 -11.13 7.56 7.66
C LEU A 65 -9.80 7.23 6.97
N ALA A 66 -9.42 7.99 5.93
CA ALA A 66 -8.17 7.71 5.22
C ALA A 66 -6.94 7.88 6.12
N ALA A 67 -6.92 8.91 6.96
CA ALA A 67 -5.85 9.15 7.91
C ALA A 67 -5.78 8.06 8.99
N ARG A 68 -6.94 7.62 9.52
CA ARG A 68 -7.01 6.54 10.52
C ARG A 68 -6.50 5.23 9.93
N ILE A 69 -7.02 4.82 8.78
CA ILE A 69 -6.61 3.58 8.13
C ILE A 69 -5.13 3.65 7.73
N ALA A 70 -4.64 4.82 7.30
CA ALA A 70 -3.21 5.00 7.04
C ALA A 70 -2.38 4.75 8.29
N GLN A 71 -2.74 5.34 9.43
CA GLN A 71 -2.06 5.10 10.71
C GLN A 71 -2.15 3.63 11.13
N GLU A 72 -3.34 3.01 11.06
CA GLU A 72 -3.53 1.60 11.39
C GLU A 72 -2.64 0.70 10.52
N LEU A 73 -2.52 0.97 9.22
CA LEU A 73 -1.61 0.25 8.32
C LEU A 73 -0.15 0.50 8.67
N GLU A 74 0.23 1.73 9.04
CA GLU A 74 1.60 2.07 9.44
C GLU A 74 2.03 1.45 10.77
N GLU A 75 1.08 1.25 11.68
CA GLU A 75 1.28 0.56 12.97
C GLU A 75 1.24 -0.96 12.80
N GLU A 76 0.35 -1.47 11.94
CA GLU A 76 0.25 -2.90 11.67
C GLU A 76 1.41 -3.40 10.82
N LEU A 77 1.88 -2.63 9.83
CA LEU A 77 3.03 -2.96 8.98
C LEU A 77 4.24 -2.13 9.41
N ASP A 78 4.78 -2.53 10.55
CA ASP A 78 6.08 -2.11 11.03
C ASP A 78 7.22 -2.63 10.12
N GLU A 79 8.43 -2.13 10.38
CA GLU A 79 9.62 -2.44 9.59
C GLU A 79 9.94 -3.95 9.58
N GLU A 80 9.70 -4.67 10.68
CA GLU A 80 9.92 -6.12 10.76
C GLU A 80 8.93 -6.87 9.86
N LYS A 81 7.65 -6.48 9.87
CA LYS A 81 6.66 -7.10 8.97
C LYS A 81 6.90 -6.79 7.51
N LEU A 82 7.28 -5.55 7.18
CA LEU A 82 7.68 -5.20 5.81
C LEU A 82 8.88 -6.05 5.38
N ALA A 83 9.90 -6.18 6.21
CA ALA A 83 11.05 -7.04 5.92
C ALA A 83 10.64 -8.51 5.71
N ALA A 84 9.75 -9.05 6.55
CA ALA A 84 9.25 -10.41 6.42
C ALA A 84 8.43 -10.62 5.12
N LEU A 85 7.60 -9.64 4.74
CA LEU A 85 6.91 -9.62 3.44
C LEU A 85 7.90 -9.65 2.28
N LEU A 86 8.94 -8.82 2.34
CA LEU A 86 9.98 -8.80 1.31
C LEU A 86 10.76 -10.11 1.22
N ASP A 87 11.00 -10.77 2.36
CA ASP A 87 11.67 -12.06 2.42
C ASP A 87 10.81 -13.15 1.75
N SER A 88 9.51 -13.17 2.04
CA SER A 88 8.56 -14.12 1.44
C SER A 88 8.45 -13.95 -0.09
N LEU A 89 8.54 -12.72 -0.61
CA LEU A 89 8.53 -12.45 -2.05
C LEU A 89 9.81 -12.91 -2.78
N GLY A 90 10.90 -13.13 -2.03
CA GLY A 90 12.21 -13.51 -2.54
C GLY A 90 12.61 -14.96 -2.25
N GLU A 91 11.72 -15.78 -1.69
CA GLU A 91 12.03 -17.19 -1.43
C GLU A 91 12.39 -17.90 -2.74
N LYS A 92 13.60 -18.46 -2.74
CA LYS A 92 14.32 -19.04 -3.86
C LYS A 92 14.36 -20.55 -3.74
#